data_AF-A0A7Y2D2C3-F1
#
_entry.id   AF-A0A7Y2D2C3-F1
#
_cell.length_a   1.000
_cell.length_b   1.000
_cell.length_c   1.000
_cell.angle_alpha   90.00
_cell.angle_beta   90.00
_cell.angle_gamma   90.00
#
_symmetry.space_group_name_H-M   'P 1'
#
loop_
_entity.id
_entity.type
_entity.pdbx_description
1 polymer ?
#
loop_
_entity_poly.entity_id
_entity_poly.type
_entity_poly.pdbx_seq_one_letter_code
_entity_poly.pdbx_strand_id
1 'polypeptide(L)'
;MKRNKNKHKLKTASAADPLNPDIESETDLQQTAPEAESTGSKKEPVAELPDFYSELFDKYESDEFEPQDFRIDVPIDSLESFIGYSSLLRQMHQAFIRRVAYYRSPDGGALSTSEAREKAFHACKDLEEAKELFETITRTPLESLRFADLEALYDFAPRVAERLWERIKREGRDEFESGHLASNITFPCGHMKDVWNIARFIGVRESFIDEWNPNGGIEVSLVDMLTQSFFQWQYWLEQTIKRSQTGFRDEHPEYKEWKEWKKESGVGMSWKSGSWCLPYVKEQEALEHAMKMVDRWNRIYMRTLRQLRDLRRYSVTINNPNQVNVANDGGKQVNISNPRENS
;
A
#
# COMPACT_ATOMS: atom_id res chain seq x y z
N MET A 1 -14.41 44.02 -55.49
CA MET A 1 -14.69 42.57 -55.54
C MET A 1 -15.63 42.19 -54.40
N LYS A 2 -16.93 41.97 -54.70
CA LYS A 2 -17.95 41.57 -53.70
C LYS A 2 -18.03 40.03 -53.69
N ARG A 3 -17.68 39.38 -52.57
CA ARG A 3 -17.81 37.93 -52.42
C ARG A 3 -19.22 37.57 -51.94
N ASN A 4 -19.88 36.77 -52.77
CA ASN A 4 -21.24 36.30 -52.67
C ASN A 4 -21.35 35.21 -51.58
N LYS A 5 -22.31 35.34 -50.66
CA LYS A 5 -22.62 34.33 -49.64
C LYS A 5 -23.72 33.42 -50.17
N ASN A 6 -23.35 32.22 -50.64
CA ASN A 6 -24.33 31.17 -50.94
C ASN A 6 -24.66 30.38 -49.67
N LYS A 7 -25.90 30.54 -49.18
CA LYS A 7 -26.50 29.71 -48.15
C LYS A 7 -27.12 28.47 -48.81
N HIS A 8 -26.53 27.30 -48.63
CA HIS A 8 -27.21 26.04 -48.91
C HIS A 8 -28.13 25.68 -47.75
N LYS A 9 -29.45 25.67 -48.01
CA LYS A 9 -30.47 25.03 -47.17
C LYS A 9 -30.38 23.52 -47.38
N LEU A 10 -29.93 22.78 -46.38
CA LEU A 10 -30.15 21.34 -46.28
C LEU A 10 -31.53 21.09 -45.67
N LYS A 11 -32.38 20.42 -46.45
CA LYS A 11 -33.67 19.86 -46.01
C LYS A 11 -33.39 18.65 -45.11
N THR A 12 -33.89 18.67 -43.89
CA THR A 12 -33.99 17.51 -43.02
C THR A 12 -35.09 16.59 -43.54
N ALA A 13 -34.72 15.36 -43.88
CA ALA A 13 -35.65 14.31 -44.25
C ALA A 13 -36.03 13.49 -43.01
N SER A 14 -37.32 13.22 -42.95
CA SER A 14 -38.11 12.43 -42.02
C SER A 14 -37.47 11.12 -41.54
N ALA A 15 -37.76 10.83 -40.27
CA ALA A 15 -37.51 9.58 -39.57
C ALA A 15 -38.18 8.38 -40.24
N ALA A 16 -37.47 7.24 -40.21
CA ALA A 16 -38.01 5.91 -40.35
C ALA A 16 -37.29 5.02 -39.33
N ASP A 17 -38.02 4.58 -38.31
CA ASP A 17 -37.62 3.56 -37.35
C ASP A 17 -37.40 2.21 -38.05
N PRO A 18 -36.43 1.43 -37.58
CA PRO A 18 -36.51 -0.02 -37.70
C PRO A 18 -36.44 -0.72 -36.33
N LEU A 19 -37.49 -1.51 -36.11
CA LEU A 19 -37.43 -2.86 -35.56
C LEU A 19 -37.06 -3.01 -34.09
N ASN A 20 -38.13 -3.08 -33.29
CA ASN A 20 -38.20 -3.72 -31.98
C ASN A 20 -38.14 -5.24 -32.18
N PRO A 21 -37.15 -5.98 -31.62
CA PRO A 21 -37.26 -7.42 -31.53
C PRO A 21 -38.09 -7.78 -30.29
N ASP A 22 -39.14 -8.57 -30.54
CA ASP A 22 -39.98 -9.20 -29.53
C ASP A 22 -39.12 -9.90 -28.47
N ILE A 23 -39.12 -9.37 -27.25
CA ILE A 23 -38.67 -10.11 -26.07
C ILE A 23 -39.93 -10.79 -25.52
N GLU A 24 -39.98 -12.09 -25.77
CA GLU A 24 -40.96 -12.99 -25.19
C GLU A 24 -40.93 -12.90 -23.66
N SER A 25 -42.13 -12.73 -23.11
CA SER A 25 -42.43 -12.68 -21.69
C SER A 25 -42.23 -14.06 -21.04
N GLU A 26 -41.07 -14.29 -20.44
CA GLU A 26 -40.86 -15.40 -19.51
C GLU A 26 -41.43 -15.04 -18.12
N THR A 27 -42.64 -15.56 -17.91
CA THR A 27 -43.09 -16.30 -16.71
C THR A 27 -42.88 -15.70 -15.32
N ASP A 28 -44.02 -15.36 -14.72
CA ASP A 28 -44.30 -15.32 -13.30
C ASP A 28 -43.55 -16.41 -12.48
N LEU A 29 -42.57 -15.98 -11.68
CA LEU A 29 -42.13 -16.69 -10.49
C LEU A 29 -42.61 -15.92 -9.27
N GLN A 30 -43.84 -16.23 -8.85
CA GLN A 30 -44.34 -15.91 -7.51
C GLN A 30 -43.48 -16.66 -6.49
N GLN A 31 -42.48 -15.97 -5.93
CA GLN A 31 -41.86 -16.38 -4.67
C GLN A 31 -42.81 -16.04 -3.52
N THR A 32 -43.58 -17.04 -3.09
CA THR A 32 -44.21 -17.05 -1.78
C THR A 32 -43.12 -17.08 -0.70
N ALA A 33 -42.90 -15.94 -0.05
CA ALA A 33 -42.08 -15.86 1.14
C ALA A 33 -42.74 -16.64 2.29
N PRO A 34 -42.05 -17.56 2.97
CA PRO A 34 -42.57 -18.15 4.19
C PRO A 34 -42.52 -17.11 5.31
N GLU A 35 -43.68 -16.86 5.93
CA GLU A 35 -43.80 -16.10 7.17
C GLU A 35 -42.96 -16.80 8.25
N ALA A 36 -41.80 -16.23 8.55
CA ALA A 36 -40.96 -16.68 9.65
C ALA A 36 -41.59 -16.24 10.97
N GLU A 37 -42.15 -17.20 11.70
CA GLU A 37 -42.58 -17.02 13.09
C GLU A 37 -41.44 -16.44 13.93
N SER A 38 -41.71 -15.26 14.50
CA SER A 38 -40.85 -14.58 15.47
C SER A 38 -40.75 -15.41 16.76
N THR A 39 -39.88 -16.42 16.78
CA THR A 39 -39.45 -17.05 18.03
C THR A 39 -38.61 -16.04 18.82
N GLY A 40 -39.16 -15.60 19.96
CA GLY A 40 -38.48 -14.71 20.90
C GLY A 40 -37.14 -15.28 21.36
N SER A 41 -36.07 -14.83 20.71
CA SER A 41 -34.70 -15.07 21.12
C SER A 41 -34.49 -14.40 22.47
N LYS A 42 -34.53 -15.19 23.55
CA LYS A 42 -33.93 -14.81 24.83
C LYS A 42 -32.48 -14.40 24.52
N LYS A 43 -32.18 -13.10 24.65
CA LYS A 43 -30.80 -12.61 24.67
C LYS A 43 -30.09 -13.37 25.79
N GLU A 44 -29.31 -14.38 25.44
CA GLU A 44 -28.31 -14.90 26.35
C GLU A 44 -27.41 -13.73 26.74
N PRO A 45 -27.10 -13.55 28.04
CA PRO A 45 -26.18 -12.52 28.46
C PRO A 45 -24.86 -12.79 27.73
N VAL A 46 -24.46 -11.86 26.87
CA VAL A 46 -23.15 -11.87 26.23
C VAL A 46 -22.15 -11.98 27.38
N ALA A 47 -21.47 -13.11 27.46
CA ALA A 47 -20.45 -13.33 28.48
C ALA A 47 -19.49 -12.13 28.38
N GLU A 48 -19.39 -11.36 29.46
CA GLU A 48 -18.43 -10.26 29.57
C GLU A 48 -17.06 -10.87 29.29
N LEU A 49 -16.52 -10.59 28.10
CA LEU A 49 -15.15 -10.94 27.78
C LEU A 49 -14.31 -10.37 28.93
N PRO A 50 -13.40 -11.17 29.53
CA PRO A 50 -12.51 -10.67 30.55
C PRO A 50 -11.95 -9.34 30.09
N ASP A 51 -12.05 -8.31 30.93
CA ASP A 51 -11.60 -6.96 30.61
C ASP A 51 -10.07 -6.95 30.58
N PHE A 52 -9.53 -7.57 29.53
CA PHE A 52 -8.12 -7.72 29.22
C PHE A 52 -7.41 -6.37 29.23
N TYR A 53 -8.17 -5.30 28.97
CA TYR A 53 -7.68 -3.93 28.94
C TYR A 53 -7.57 -3.34 30.33
N SER A 54 -8.57 -3.54 31.21
CA SER A 54 -8.42 -3.14 32.62
C SER A 54 -7.24 -3.82 33.29
N GLU A 55 -6.99 -5.12 33.05
CA GLU A 55 -5.79 -5.78 33.57
C GLU A 55 -4.48 -5.14 33.09
N LEU A 56 -4.47 -4.57 31.88
CA LEU A 56 -3.28 -3.94 31.28
C LEU A 56 -2.96 -2.59 31.95
N PHE A 57 -4.00 -1.85 32.36
CA PHE A 57 -3.89 -0.63 33.17
C PHE A 57 -3.71 -0.93 34.66
N ASP A 58 -4.21 -2.04 35.19
CA ASP A 58 -4.02 -2.41 36.60
C ASP A 58 -2.58 -2.93 36.85
N LYS A 59 -2.03 -3.70 35.88
CA LYS A 59 -0.60 -4.10 35.87
C LYS A 59 0.36 -2.94 35.62
N TYR A 60 -0.15 -1.76 35.27
CA TYR A 60 0.66 -0.55 35.09
C TYR A 60 1.22 -0.04 36.43
N GLU A 61 0.44 -0.16 37.51
CA GLU A 61 0.78 0.32 38.86
C GLU A 61 1.68 -0.66 39.65
N SER A 62 1.74 -1.94 39.27
CA SER A 62 2.66 -2.88 39.90
C SER A 62 4.09 -2.65 39.40
N ASP A 63 4.93 -2.05 40.24
CA ASP A 63 6.30 -1.55 39.98
C ASP A 63 7.35 -2.55 39.47
N GLU A 64 7.00 -3.80 39.19
CA GLU A 64 7.93 -4.80 38.62
C GLU A 64 7.69 -4.97 37.11
N PHE A 65 8.01 -3.94 36.34
CA PHE A 65 8.22 -4.09 34.91
C PHE A 65 9.72 -4.15 34.62
N GLU A 66 10.28 -5.35 34.67
CA GLU A 66 11.45 -5.66 33.86
C GLU A 66 10.93 -6.19 32.51
N PRO A 67 11.13 -5.47 31.39
CA PRO A 67 10.87 -6.02 30.06
C PRO A 67 11.90 -7.12 29.75
N GLN A 68 11.92 -8.23 30.49
CA GLN A 68 12.84 -9.33 30.21
C GLN A 68 12.57 -9.92 28.83
N ASP A 69 11.30 -9.99 28.41
CA ASP A 69 10.90 -10.46 27.08
C ASP A 69 11.20 -9.47 25.93
N PHE A 70 11.62 -8.24 26.25
CA PHE A 70 11.95 -7.20 25.28
C PHE A 70 13.35 -6.59 25.48
N ARG A 71 14.18 -7.19 26.36
CA ARG A 71 15.59 -6.82 26.48
C ARG A 71 16.32 -7.36 25.25
N ILE A 72 16.36 -6.54 24.21
CA ILE A 72 17.37 -6.66 23.18
C ILE A 72 18.62 -6.02 23.77
N ASP A 73 19.63 -6.85 24.08
CA ASP A 73 20.93 -6.36 24.51
C ASP A 73 21.59 -5.62 23.34
N VAL A 74 21.35 -4.31 23.29
CA VAL A 74 21.89 -3.40 22.30
C VAL A 74 23.19 -2.82 22.86
N PRO A 75 24.36 -3.04 22.23
CA PRO A 75 25.61 -2.44 22.69
C PRO A 75 25.48 -0.93 22.81
N ILE A 76 26.01 -0.34 23.90
CA ILE A 76 25.91 1.11 24.18
C ILE A 76 26.48 1.95 23.04
N ASP A 77 27.46 1.43 22.30
CA ASP A 77 28.12 2.11 21.19
C ASP A 77 27.47 1.83 19.82
N SER A 78 26.41 1.01 19.77
CA SER A 78 25.73 0.70 18.51
C SER A 78 24.88 1.88 18.03
N LEU A 79 24.73 2.02 16.72
CA LEU A 79 23.81 3.02 16.15
C LEU A 79 22.37 2.82 16.67
N GLU A 80 22.00 1.58 16.98
CA GLU A 80 20.69 1.21 17.54
C GLU A 80 20.49 1.74 18.95
N SER A 81 21.54 1.91 19.77
CA SER A 81 21.40 2.56 21.09
C SER A 81 21.08 4.05 20.94
N PHE A 82 21.67 4.71 19.94
CA PHE A 82 21.44 6.13 19.63
C PHE A 82 20.12 6.39 18.89
N ILE A 83 19.52 5.38 18.26
CA ILE A 83 18.29 5.51 17.46
C ILE A 83 17.08 4.84 18.13
N GLY A 84 17.27 3.77 18.88
CA GLY A 84 16.25 2.74 19.18
C GLY A 84 15.35 3.04 20.38
N TYR A 85 15.88 3.54 21.49
CA TYR A 85 15.10 3.66 22.74
C TYR A 85 14.11 4.84 22.78
N SER A 86 14.14 5.74 21.80
CA SER A 86 13.22 6.89 21.71
C SER A 86 12.59 7.01 20.32
N SER A 87 12.45 5.90 19.60
CA SER A 87 11.84 5.89 18.26
C SER A 87 10.42 6.45 18.27
N LEU A 88 9.58 6.05 19.25
CA LEU A 88 8.23 6.58 19.42
C LEU A 88 8.24 8.08 19.74
N LEU A 89 8.98 8.51 20.76
CA LEU A 89 9.12 9.92 21.12
C LEU A 89 9.60 10.80 19.95
N ARG A 90 10.50 10.28 19.12
CA ARG A 90 10.99 10.97 17.92
C ARG A 90 9.87 11.14 16.88
N GLN A 91 9.09 10.10 16.64
CA GLN A 91 7.96 10.16 15.71
C GLN A 91 6.85 11.07 16.22
N MET A 92 6.53 10.98 17.52
CA MET A 92 5.58 11.88 18.20
C MET A 92 6.02 13.33 18.08
N HIS A 93 7.28 13.64 18.39
CA HIS A 93 7.80 15.00 18.26
C HIS A 93 7.73 15.55 16.82
N GLN A 94 8.04 14.72 15.81
CA GLN A 94 7.89 15.10 14.41
C GLN A 94 6.42 15.34 14.03
N ALA A 95 5.51 14.49 14.51
CA ALA A 95 4.08 14.66 14.29
C ALA A 95 3.55 15.93 14.95
N PHE A 96 3.98 16.22 16.18
CA PHE A 96 3.68 17.46 16.89
C PHE A 96 4.13 18.70 16.09
N ILE A 97 5.38 18.72 15.61
CA ILE A 97 5.89 19.82 14.77
C ILE A 97 5.03 20.02 13.51
N ARG A 98 4.65 18.95 12.82
CA ARG A 98 3.79 19.02 11.63
C ARG A 98 2.40 19.57 11.96
N ARG A 99 1.82 19.18 13.10
CA ARG A 99 0.51 19.66 13.55
C ARG A 99 0.54 21.14 13.92
N VAL A 100 1.58 21.59 14.62
CA VAL A 100 1.81 23.02 14.89
C VAL A 100 1.98 23.80 13.58
N ALA A 101 2.74 23.26 12.62
CA ALA A 101 2.90 23.89 11.31
C ALA A 101 1.57 24.01 10.54
N TYR A 102 0.72 22.98 10.61
CA TYR A 102 -0.62 23.02 10.01
C TYR A 102 -1.49 24.12 10.64
N TYR A 103 -1.62 24.20 11.96
CA TYR A 103 -2.43 25.24 12.60
C TYR A 103 -1.93 26.68 12.37
N ARG A 104 -0.64 26.83 12.06
CA ARG A 104 -0.07 28.11 11.65
C ARG A 104 -0.30 28.45 10.17
N SER A 105 -0.66 27.47 9.35
CA SER A 105 -0.97 27.71 7.94
C SER A 105 -2.32 28.42 7.79
N PRO A 106 -2.58 29.09 6.65
CA PRO A 106 -3.89 29.69 6.37
C PRO A 106 -5.04 28.69 6.47
N ASP A 107 -4.81 27.44 6.04
CA ASP A 107 -5.81 26.37 6.07
C ASP A 107 -6.12 25.89 7.49
N GLY A 108 -5.15 25.99 8.42
CA GLY A 108 -5.31 25.65 9.83
C GLY A 108 -5.78 26.80 10.72
N GLY A 109 -6.12 27.95 10.14
CA GLY A 109 -6.64 29.12 10.85
C GLY A 109 -5.61 30.20 11.19
N ALA A 110 -4.38 30.10 10.68
CA ALA A 110 -3.30 31.09 10.84
C ALA A 110 -3.05 31.51 12.31
N LEU A 111 -3.09 30.53 13.23
CA LEU A 111 -2.97 30.77 14.65
C LEU A 111 -1.56 31.25 15.04
N SER A 112 -1.48 31.97 16.16
CA SER A 112 -0.18 32.30 16.75
C SER A 112 0.59 31.03 17.18
N THR A 113 1.91 31.11 17.33
CA THR A 113 2.72 29.94 17.70
C THR A 113 2.31 29.33 19.04
N SER A 114 1.86 30.14 20.01
CA SER A 114 1.38 29.64 21.31
C SER A 114 0.03 28.92 21.18
N GLU A 115 -0.94 29.53 20.50
CA GLU A 115 -2.27 28.93 20.30
C GLU A 115 -2.19 27.66 19.43
N ALA A 116 -1.30 27.65 18.44
CA ALA A 116 -1.07 26.47 17.60
C ALA A 116 -0.46 25.30 18.41
N ARG A 117 0.40 25.58 19.40
CA ARG A 117 0.93 24.56 20.31
C ARG A 117 -0.17 24.03 21.23
N GLU A 118 -0.98 24.93 21.78
CA GLU A 118 -2.11 24.57 22.65
C GLU A 118 -3.15 23.72 21.91
N LYS A 119 -3.48 24.03 20.65
CA LYS A 119 -4.38 23.20 19.82
C LYS A 119 -3.74 21.93 19.27
N ALA A 120 -2.41 21.88 19.16
CA ALA A 120 -1.70 20.68 18.74
C ALA A 120 -1.63 19.65 19.86
N PHE A 121 -1.53 20.13 21.10
CA PHE A 121 -1.42 19.33 22.30
C PHE A 121 -2.80 19.02 22.88
N HIS A 122 -3.15 17.73 22.92
CA HIS A 122 -4.36 17.26 23.58
C HIS A 122 -3.97 16.08 24.49
N ALA A 123 -3.55 16.38 25.71
CA ALA A 123 -3.30 15.34 26.70
C ALA A 123 -4.64 14.84 27.28
N CYS A 124 -4.73 13.53 27.52
CA CYS A 124 -5.82 12.99 28.32
C CYS A 124 -5.80 13.62 29.72
N LYS A 125 -6.96 13.99 30.24
CA LYS A 125 -7.09 14.61 31.57
C LYS A 125 -7.10 13.56 32.67
N ASP A 126 -7.81 12.46 32.42
CA ASP A 126 -8.13 11.44 33.42
C ASP A 126 -7.87 10.02 32.88
N LEU A 127 -7.79 9.04 33.78
CA LEU A 127 -7.58 7.63 33.46
C LEU A 127 -8.70 7.06 32.58
N GLU A 128 -9.95 7.47 32.84
CA GLU A 128 -11.12 7.03 32.07
C GLU A 128 -11.02 7.49 30.60
N GLU A 129 -10.63 8.75 30.37
CA GLU A 129 -10.41 9.29 29.03
C GLU A 129 -9.27 8.55 28.31
N ALA A 130 -8.20 8.20 29.01
CA ALA A 130 -7.12 7.39 28.45
C ALA A 130 -7.58 5.97 28.07
N LYS A 131 -8.45 5.34 28.88
CA LYS A 131 -9.06 4.04 28.56
C LYS A 131 -9.98 4.14 27.33
N GLU A 132 -10.85 5.14 27.26
CA GLU A 132 -11.72 5.39 26.10
C GLU A 132 -10.93 5.68 24.83
N LEU A 133 -9.86 6.46 24.93
CA LEU A 133 -8.94 6.73 23.81
C LEU A 133 -8.27 5.43 23.35
N PHE A 134 -7.79 4.60 24.27
CA PHE A 134 -7.18 3.32 23.94
C PHE A 134 -8.17 2.35 23.27
N GLU A 135 -9.42 2.28 23.74
CA GLU A 135 -10.49 1.53 23.07
C GLU A 135 -10.77 2.06 21.66
N THR A 136 -10.78 3.38 21.50
CA THR A 136 -10.99 4.02 20.20
C THR A 136 -9.84 3.67 19.24
N ILE A 137 -8.59 3.74 19.72
CA ILE A 137 -7.40 3.39 18.95
C ILE A 137 -7.44 1.91 18.53
N THR A 138 -7.79 1.00 19.43
CA THR A 138 -7.83 -0.45 19.12
C THR A 138 -8.95 -0.84 18.14
N ARG A 139 -10.03 -0.05 18.05
CA ARG A 139 -11.09 -0.23 17.04
C ARG A 139 -10.77 0.45 15.70
N THR A 140 -9.84 1.39 15.69
CA THR A 140 -9.47 2.16 14.50
C THR A 140 -8.48 1.36 13.64
N PRO A 141 -8.68 1.28 12.31
CA PRO A 141 -7.71 0.64 11.42
C PRO A 141 -6.31 1.27 11.56
N LEU A 142 -5.26 0.44 11.53
CA LEU A 142 -3.87 0.89 11.73
C LEU A 142 -3.45 2.03 10.79
N GLU A 143 -3.93 2.01 9.54
CA GLU A 143 -3.66 3.06 8.54
C GLU A 143 -4.26 4.43 8.93
N SER A 144 -5.28 4.44 9.78
CA SER A 144 -5.98 5.66 10.24
C SER A 144 -5.44 6.18 11.57
N LEU A 145 -4.60 5.41 12.26
CA LEU A 145 -3.97 5.84 13.51
C LEU A 145 -2.98 6.96 13.26
N ARG A 146 -2.98 7.95 14.15
CA ARG A 146 -2.07 9.09 14.09
C ARG A 146 -1.15 9.04 15.29
N PHE A 147 0.06 9.55 15.13
CA PHE A 147 0.97 9.73 16.26
C PHE A 147 0.42 10.66 17.34
N ALA A 148 -0.54 11.54 17.01
CA ALA A 148 -1.23 12.37 17.99
C ALA A 148 -2.07 11.54 18.97
N ASP A 149 -2.62 10.41 18.52
CA ASP A 149 -3.41 9.52 19.37
C ASP A 149 -2.50 8.77 20.36
N LEU A 150 -1.31 8.35 19.88
CA LEU A 150 -0.27 7.78 20.74
C LEU A 150 0.34 8.81 21.69
N GLU A 151 0.48 10.07 21.28
CA GLU A 151 0.98 11.16 22.12
C GLU A 151 0.04 11.47 23.27
N ALA A 152 -1.26 11.62 22.98
CA ALA A 152 -2.30 11.82 23.99
C ALA A 152 -2.32 10.68 25.03
N LEU A 153 -2.16 9.44 24.55
CA LEU A 153 -2.08 8.26 25.43
C LEU A 153 -0.76 8.21 26.22
N TYR A 154 0.37 8.59 25.61
CA TYR A 154 1.70 8.50 26.22
C TYR A 154 1.84 9.45 27.42
N ASP A 155 1.20 10.62 27.40
CA ASP A 155 1.27 11.57 28.51
C ASP A 155 0.67 11.01 29.81
N PHE A 156 -0.36 10.16 29.69
CA PHE A 156 -1.04 9.55 30.84
C PHE A 156 -0.55 8.13 31.15
N ALA A 157 -0.36 7.31 30.10
CA ALA A 157 0.01 5.90 30.18
C ALA A 157 1.16 5.56 29.21
N PRO A 158 2.38 6.08 29.43
CA PRO A 158 3.53 5.92 28.53
C PRO A 158 3.84 4.47 28.20
N ARG A 159 3.78 3.56 29.18
CA ARG A 159 4.03 2.13 28.97
C ARG A 159 2.99 1.48 28.06
N VAL A 160 1.73 1.89 28.15
CA VAL A 160 0.65 1.36 27.28
C VAL A 160 0.86 1.84 25.85
N ALA A 161 1.20 3.12 25.67
CA ALA A 161 1.54 3.69 24.37
C ALA A 161 2.76 3.01 23.73
N GLU A 162 3.81 2.72 24.50
CA GLU A 162 4.99 1.97 24.03
C GLU A 162 4.64 0.54 23.61
N ARG A 163 3.86 -0.19 24.42
CA ARG A 163 3.41 -1.55 24.07
C ARG A 163 2.58 -1.55 22.79
N LEU A 164 1.69 -0.57 22.64
CA LEU A 164 0.89 -0.41 21.44
C LEU A 164 1.80 -0.10 20.23
N TRP A 165 2.81 0.74 20.39
CA TRP A 165 3.78 1.01 19.34
C TRP A 165 4.58 -0.22 18.91
N GLU A 166 5.06 -1.03 19.86
CA GLU A 166 5.72 -2.30 19.55
C GLU A 166 4.78 -3.27 18.82
N ARG A 167 3.50 -3.31 19.21
CA ARG A 167 2.48 -4.08 18.49
C ARG A 167 2.31 -3.57 17.06
N ILE A 168 2.18 -2.26 16.84
CA ILE A 168 2.05 -1.66 15.51
C ILE A 168 3.27 -2.02 14.64
N LYS A 169 4.50 -1.98 15.19
CA LYS A 169 5.71 -2.38 14.46
C LYS A 169 5.68 -3.86 14.07
N ARG A 170 5.19 -4.73 14.95
CA ARG A 170 5.03 -6.16 14.66
C ARG A 170 3.99 -6.40 13.57
N GLU A 171 2.82 -5.79 13.67
CA GLU A 171 1.77 -5.88 12.64
C GLU A 171 2.29 -5.37 11.29
N GLY A 172 3.05 -4.26 11.28
CA GLY A 172 3.69 -3.76 10.06
C GLY A 172 4.75 -4.70 9.48
N ARG A 173 5.46 -5.44 10.34
CA ARG A 173 6.37 -6.52 9.92
C ARG A 173 5.60 -7.70 9.35
N ASP A 174 4.53 -8.13 9.99
CA ASP A 174 3.69 -9.25 9.55
C ASP A 174 2.97 -8.91 8.22
N GLU A 175 2.52 -7.68 8.05
CA GLU A 175 1.95 -7.17 6.79
C GLU A 175 2.98 -7.18 5.64
N PHE A 176 4.23 -6.83 5.94
CA PHE A 176 5.35 -6.92 4.99
C PHE A 176 5.69 -8.38 4.66
N GLU A 177 5.90 -9.23 5.66
CA GLU A 177 6.30 -10.63 5.47
C GLU A 177 5.21 -11.45 4.77
N SER A 178 3.93 -11.18 5.04
CA SER A 178 2.80 -11.80 4.35
C SER A 178 2.59 -11.27 2.91
N GLY A 179 3.22 -10.16 2.53
CA GLY A 179 3.11 -9.56 1.20
C GLY A 179 1.86 -8.70 0.98
N HIS A 180 1.01 -8.53 2.00
CA HIS A 180 -0.17 -7.68 1.93
C HIS A 180 0.20 -6.23 1.64
N LEU A 181 1.27 -5.71 2.25
CA LEU A 181 1.78 -4.37 1.98
C LEU A 181 2.09 -4.16 0.49
N ALA A 182 2.83 -5.09 -0.10
CA ALA A 182 3.22 -5.02 -1.51
C ALA A 182 1.99 -5.12 -2.45
N SER A 183 1.00 -5.93 -2.07
CA SER A 183 -0.26 -6.08 -2.80
C SER A 183 -1.10 -4.79 -2.75
N ASN A 184 -1.22 -4.16 -1.57
CA ASN A 184 -1.97 -2.92 -1.34
C ASN A 184 -1.39 -1.77 -2.19
N ILE A 185 -0.06 -1.69 -2.29
CA ILE A 185 0.63 -0.71 -3.14
C ILE A 185 0.38 -0.97 -4.63
N THR A 186 0.26 -2.24 -5.04
CA THR A 186 0.02 -2.62 -6.45
C THR A 186 -1.38 -2.23 -6.91
N PHE A 187 -2.36 -2.31 -6.00
CA PHE A 187 -3.77 -2.06 -6.27
C PHE A 187 -4.30 -0.93 -5.36
N PRO A 188 -3.87 0.32 -5.56
CA PRO A 188 -4.18 1.42 -4.64
C PRO A 188 -5.65 1.87 -4.72
N CYS A 189 -6.34 1.57 -5.81
CA CYS A 189 -7.71 2.00 -6.05
C CYS A 189 -8.70 0.91 -5.63
N GLY A 190 -9.80 1.28 -4.96
CA GLY A 190 -10.79 0.32 -4.47
C GLY A 190 -11.33 -0.64 -5.54
N HIS A 191 -11.59 -0.16 -6.77
CA HIS A 191 -12.04 -1.02 -7.88
C HIS A 191 -10.97 -1.98 -8.41
N MET A 192 -9.69 -1.71 -8.16
CA MET A 192 -8.58 -2.62 -8.50
C MET A 192 -8.31 -3.61 -7.34
N LYS A 193 -8.64 -3.19 -6.11
CA LYS A 193 -8.45 -3.94 -4.86
C LYS A 193 -9.57 -4.94 -4.62
N ASP A 194 -9.75 -5.86 -5.56
CA ASP A 194 -10.61 -7.02 -5.40
C ASP A 194 -9.88 -8.13 -4.64
N VAL A 195 -10.61 -8.90 -3.82
CA VAL A 195 -10.10 -10.06 -3.07
C VAL A 195 -9.39 -11.02 -4.00
N TRP A 196 -9.92 -11.22 -5.21
CA TRP A 196 -9.29 -12.08 -6.22
C TRP A 196 -7.94 -11.55 -6.70
N ASN A 197 -7.79 -10.23 -6.92
CA ASN A 197 -6.53 -9.65 -7.35
C ASN A 197 -5.46 -9.74 -6.26
N ILE A 198 -5.85 -9.53 -5.00
CA ILE A 198 -4.95 -9.70 -3.85
C ILE A 198 -4.52 -11.16 -3.71
N ALA A 199 -5.47 -12.11 -3.75
CA ALA A 199 -5.16 -13.54 -3.69
C ALA A 199 -4.24 -13.99 -4.83
N ARG A 200 -4.48 -13.52 -6.07
CA ARG A 200 -3.60 -13.79 -7.21
C ARG A 200 -2.19 -13.24 -7.00
N PHE A 201 -2.07 -12.02 -6.47
CA PHE A 201 -0.78 -11.43 -6.16
C PHE A 201 -0.01 -12.25 -5.14
N ILE A 202 -0.67 -12.62 -4.03
CA ILE A 202 -0.07 -13.42 -2.96
C ILE A 202 0.34 -14.79 -3.51
N GLY A 203 -0.50 -15.47 -4.29
CA GLY A 203 -0.15 -16.79 -4.86
C GLY A 203 1.07 -16.75 -5.80
N VAL A 204 1.22 -15.72 -6.64
CA VAL A 204 2.43 -15.55 -7.48
C VAL A 204 3.65 -15.23 -6.63
N ARG A 205 3.49 -14.36 -5.62
CA ARG A 205 4.56 -14.01 -4.69
C ARG A 205 5.06 -15.24 -3.94
N GLU A 206 4.15 -16.04 -3.38
CA GLU A 206 4.47 -17.28 -2.66
C GLU A 206 5.21 -18.26 -3.59
N SER A 207 4.75 -18.42 -4.83
CA SER A 207 5.48 -19.23 -5.83
C SER A 207 6.91 -18.72 -6.07
N PHE A 208 7.13 -17.39 -6.12
CA PHE A 208 8.48 -16.84 -6.24
C PHE A 208 9.31 -17.04 -4.96
N ILE A 209 8.70 -16.96 -3.78
CA ILE A 209 9.35 -17.23 -2.51
C ILE A 209 9.77 -18.70 -2.42
N ASP A 210 8.90 -19.63 -2.81
CA ASP A 210 9.17 -21.07 -2.78
C ASP A 210 10.33 -21.46 -3.72
N GLU A 211 10.33 -20.90 -4.94
CA GLU A 211 11.39 -21.17 -5.91
C GLU A 211 12.71 -20.49 -5.54
N TRP A 212 12.65 -19.25 -5.08
CA TRP A 212 13.85 -18.48 -4.77
C TRP A 212 14.45 -18.89 -3.42
N ASN A 213 13.63 -19.14 -2.41
CA ASN A 213 13.99 -19.32 -1.00
C ASN A 213 14.77 -18.12 -0.42
N PRO A 214 14.14 -16.94 -0.27
CA PRO A 214 14.82 -15.71 0.15
C PRO A 214 15.42 -15.81 1.56
N ASN A 215 16.64 -15.29 1.74
CA ASN A 215 17.27 -15.19 3.07
C ASN A 215 17.21 -13.76 3.62
N GLY A 216 16.20 -13.49 4.44
CA GLY A 216 16.00 -12.20 5.12
C GLY A 216 15.20 -11.17 4.32
N GLY A 217 14.90 -10.03 4.96
CA GLY A 217 13.95 -9.04 4.44
C GLY A 217 14.37 -8.36 3.13
N ILE A 218 15.68 -8.25 2.86
CA ILE A 218 16.17 -7.64 1.60
C ILE A 218 15.77 -8.50 0.40
N GLU A 219 16.03 -9.81 0.45
CA GLU A 219 15.64 -10.72 -0.63
C GLU A 219 14.11 -10.80 -0.77
N VAL A 220 13.38 -10.81 0.35
CA VAL A 220 11.90 -10.75 0.33
C VAL A 220 11.39 -9.48 -0.37
N SER A 221 11.94 -8.30 -0.04
CA SER A 221 11.54 -7.05 -0.70
C SER A 221 11.82 -7.03 -2.21
N LEU A 222 12.90 -7.70 -2.65
CA LEU A 222 13.20 -7.83 -4.07
C LEU A 222 12.25 -8.81 -4.77
N VAL A 223 11.80 -9.87 -4.08
CA VAL A 223 10.73 -10.75 -4.56
C VAL A 223 9.40 -9.98 -4.66
N ASP A 224 9.09 -9.11 -3.71
CA ASP A 224 7.92 -8.23 -3.79
C ASP A 224 8.00 -7.32 -5.01
N MET A 225 9.14 -6.63 -5.21
CA MET A 225 9.37 -5.79 -6.39
C MET A 225 9.26 -6.58 -7.70
N LEU A 226 9.76 -7.83 -7.71
CA LEU A 226 9.65 -8.72 -8.87
C LEU A 226 8.18 -9.02 -9.17
N THR A 227 7.40 -9.39 -8.16
CA THR A 227 5.96 -9.65 -8.27
C THR A 227 5.19 -8.42 -8.73
N GLN A 228 5.43 -7.26 -8.13
CA GLN A 228 4.82 -5.99 -8.52
C GLN A 228 5.09 -5.66 -9.98
N SER A 229 6.35 -5.77 -10.42
CA SER A 229 6.72 -5.48 -11.80
C SER A 229 6.12 -6.48 -12.80
N PHE A 230 5.96 -7.75 -12.41
CA PHE A 230 5.27 -8.76 -13.20
C PHE A 230 3.80 -8.42 -13.41
N PHE A 231 3.06 -8.07 -12.35
CA PHE A 231 1.64 -7.68 -12.45
C PHE A 231 1.46 -6.40 -13.27
N GLN A 232 2.32 -5.41 -13.07
CA GLN A 232 2.28 -4.19 -13.87
C GLN A 232 2.56 -4.48 -15.35
N TRP A 233 3.54 -5.35 -15.65
CA TRP A 233 3.81 -5.78 -17.02
C TRP A 233 2.59 -6.49 -17.64
N GLN A 234 1.97 -7.44 -16.94
CA GLN A 234 0.75 -8.13 -17.41
C GLN A 234 -0.41 -7.17 -17.65
N TYR A 235 -0.65 -6.25 -16.71
CA TYR A 235 -1.70 -5.24 -16.85
C TYR A 235 -1.50 -4.40 -18.11
N TRP A 236 -0.31 -3.83 -18.31
CA TRP A 236 -0.06 -3.00 -19.48
C TRP A 236 -0.07 -3.80 -20.78
N LEU A 237 0.32 -5.08 -20.75
CA LEU A 237 0.25 -5.97 -21.91
C LEU A 237 -1.22 -6.23 -22.30
N GLU A 238 -2.07 -6.48 -21.32
CA GLU A 238 -3.51 -6.60 -21.50
C GLU A 238 -4.11 -5.31 -22.08
N GLN A 239 -3.69 -4.14 -21.57
CA GLN A 239 -4.12 -2.85 -22.11
C GLN A 239 -3.69 -2.67 -23.58
N THR A 240 -2.47 -3.07 -23.94
CA THR A 240 -2.01 -3.03 -25.33
C THR A 240 -2.87 -3.93 -26.23
N ILE A 241 -3.19 -5.15 -25.78
CA ILE A 241 -4.01 -6.08 -26.55
C ILE A 241 -5.44 -5.56 -26.70
N LYS A 242 -6.06 -5.08 -25.62
CA LYS A 242 -7.42 -4.53 -25.64
C LYS A 242 -7.53 -3.33 -26.57
N ARG A 243 -6.53 -2.45 -26.58
CA ARG A 243 -6.53 -1.21 -27.37
C ARG A 243 -6.12 -1.39 -28.82
N SER A 244 -5.41 -2.47 -29.15
CA SER A 244 -5.07 -2.79 -30.54
C SER A 244 -6.20 -3.45 -31.31
N GLN A 245 -7.26 -3.88 -30.60
CA GLN A 245 -8.47 -4.38 -31.25
C GLN A 245 -9.10 -3.28 -32.11
N THR A 246 -9.37 -3.61 -33.36
CA THR A 246 -9.99 -2.70 -34.34
C THR A 246 -11.51 -2.67 -34.26
N GLY A 247 -12.10 -3.40 -33.31
CA GLY A 247 -13.54 -3.41 -33.07
C GLY A 247 -14.04 -2.03 -32.65
N PHE A 248 -15.31 -1.75 -32.93
CA PHE A 248 -15.97 -0.57 -32.36
C PHE A 248 -15.95 -0.69 -30.84
N ARG A 249 -15.49 0.36 -30.18
CA ARG A 249 -15.48 0.41 -28.72
C ARG A 249 -16.88 0.78 -28.25
N ASP A 250 -17.53 -0.16 -27.59
CA ASP A 250 -18.78 0.13 -26.89
C ASP A 250 -18.49 1.13 -25.77
N GLU A 251 -19.16 2.28 -25.80
CA GLU A 251 -19.06 3.27 -24.75
C GLU A 251 -19.90 2.81 -23.56
N HIS A 252 -19.27 2.67 -22.39
CA HIS A 252 -19.98 2.34 -21.17
C HIS A 252 -21.04 3.42 -20.85
N PRO A 253 -22.27 3.06 -20.44
CA PRO A 253 -23.34 4.02 -20.13
C PRO A 253 -22.91 5.12 -19.16
N GLU A 254 -22.25 4.76 -18.06
CA GLU A 254 -21.75 5.73 -17.08
C GLU A 254 -20.74 6.73 -17.67
N TYR A 255 -19.92 6.29 -18.63
CA TYR A 255 -18.97 7.17 -19.30
C TYR A 255 -19.67 8.16 -20.23
N LYS A 256 -20.77 7.73 -20.84
CA LYS A 256 -21.64 8.59 -21.65
C LYS A 256 -22.33 9.63 -20.78
N GLU A 257 -22.93 9.22 -19.66
CA GLU A 257 -23.51 10.12 -18.66
C GLU A 257 -22.48 11.11 -18.13
N TRP A 258 -21.27 10.64 -17.80
CA TRP A 258 -20.18 11.51 -17.37
C TRP A 258 -19.76 12.51 -18.45
N LYS A 259 -19.69 12.11 -19.73
CA LYS A 259 -19.42 13.02 -20.86
C LYS A 259 -20.51 14.08 -21.00
N GLU A 260 -21.77 13.70 -20.83
CA GLU A 260 -22.93 14.60 -20.88
C GLU A 260 -22.89 15.60 -19.72
N TRP A 261 -22.74 15.10 -18.48
CA TRP A 261 -22.53 15.92 -17.29
C TRP A 261 -21.36 16.89 -17.44
N LYS A 262 -20.23 16.42 -18.00
CA LYS A 262 -19.05 17.25 -18.27
C LYS A 262 -19.33 18.33 -19.30
N LYS A 263 -20.12 18.04 -20.35
CA LYS A 263 -20.51 19.02 -21.36
C LYS A 263 -21.40 20.10 -20.76
N GLU A 264 -22.28 19.73 -19.83
CA GLU A 264 -23.20 20.64 -19.13
C GLU A 264 -22.48 21.48 -18.06
N SER A 265 -21.59 20.87 -17.29
CA SER A 265 -20.90 21.49 -16.15
C SER A 265 -19.56 22.18 -16.52
N GLY A 266 -19.03 21.92 -17.71
CA GLY A 266 -17.59 21.99 -18.00
C GLY A 266 -17.03 23.19 -18.76
N VAL A 267 -17.64 24.38 -18.73
CA VAL A 267 -16.95 25.60 -19.27
C VAL A 267 -16.44 26.54 -18.17
N GLY A 268 -17.00 26.50 -16.95
CA GLY A 268 -16.70 27.51 -15.92
C GLY A 268 -15.94 27.05 -14.66
N MET A 269 -16.08 25.78 -14.24
CA MET A 269 -15.73 25.39 -12.86
C MET A 269 -14.59 24.38 -12.69
N SER A 270 -14.02 23.80 -13.76
CA SER A 270 -13.13 22.64 -13.62
C SER A 270 -11.83 22.94 -12.84
N TRP A 271 -11.32 24.17 -12.89
CA TRP A 271 -10.11 24.53 -12.14
C TRP A 271 -10.39 25.04 -10.72
N LYS A 272 -11.57 25.62 -10.46
CA LYS A 272 -11.91 26.21 -9.15
C LYS A 272 -12.49 25.22 -8.15
N SER A 273 -13.08 24.13 -8.63
CA SER A 273 -13.80 23.14 -7.81
C SER A 273 -12.96 21.92 -7.42
N GLY A 274 -11.67 21.87 -7.77
CA GLY A 274 -10.80 20.72 -7.46
C GLY A 274 -11.19 19.43 -8.21
N SER A 275 -12.14 19.50 -9.14
CA SER A 275 -12.59 18.34 -9.91
C SER A 275 -11.56 18.00 -10.99
N TRP A 276 -10.66 17.06 -10.70
CA TRP A 276 -9.65 16.58 -11.66
C TRP A 276 -10.32 15.92 -12.88
N CYS A 277 -10.33 16.64 -14.00
CA CYS A 277 -10.81 16.08 -15.26
C CYS A 277 -9.70 15.27 -15.91
N LEU A 278 -9.92 13.96 -16.07
CA LEU A 278 -9.01 13.08 -16.80
C LEU A 278 -8.74 13.66 -18.21
N PRO A 279 -7.47 13.91 -18.59
CA PRO A 279 -7.13 14.39 -19.92
C PRO A 279 -7.53 13.34 -20.97
N TYR A 280 -8.11 13.81 -22.08
CA TYR A 280 -8.44 12.92 -23.19
C TYR A 280 -7.17 12.60 -23.97
N VAL A 281 -6.85 11.32 -24.11
CA VAL A 281 -5.73 10.84 -24.92
C VAL A 281 -6.32 10.15 -26.14
N LYS A 282 -5.79 10.42 -27.34
CA LYS A 282 -6.25 9.71 -28.54
C LYS A 282 -5.93 8.22 -28.41
N GLU A 283 -6.76 7.35 -28.98
CA GLU A 283 -6.58 5.90 -28.81
C GLU A 283 -5.20 5.42 -29.28
N GLN A 284 -4.70 5.96 -30.40
CA GLN A 284 -3.35 5.65 -30.88
C GLN A 284 -2.26 6.08 -29.89
N GLU A 285 -2.37 7.27 -29.30
CA GLU A 285 -1.43 7.75 -28.27
C GLU A 285 -1.51 6.88 -27.01
N ALA A 286 -2.72 6.43 -26.63
CA ALA A 286 -2.94 5.55 -25.49
C ALA A 286 -2.36 4.16 -25.72
N LEU A 287 -2.48 3.62 -26.94
CA LEU A 287 -1.87 2.36 -27.35
C LEU A 287 -0.33 2.45 -27.31
N GLU A 288 0.24 3.49 -27.92
CA GLU A 288 1.69 3.73 -27.87
C GLU A 288 2.19 3.90 -26.44
N HIS A 289 1.44 4.61 -25.59
CA HIS A 289 1.75 4.74 -24.17
C HIS A 289 1.72 3.40 -23.45
N ALA A 290 0.69 2.57 -23.68
CA ALA A 290 0.61 1.24 -23.10
C ALA A 290 1.81 0.38 -23.50
N MET A 291 2.18 0.36 -24.79
CA MET A 291 3.37 -0.36 -25.27
C MET A 291 4.66 0.11 -24.59
N LYS A 292 4.85 1.44 -24.45
CA LYS A 292 6.01 1.99 -23.72
C LYS A 292 6.03 1.54 -22.26
N MET A 293 4.87 1.44 -21.62
CA MET A 293 4.75 0.97 -20.24
C MET A 293 5.03 -0.53 -20.11
N VAL A 294 4.59 -1.36 -21.07
CA VAL A 294 4.96 -2.78 -21.15
C VAL A 294 6.48 -2.94 -21.16
N ASP A 295 7.17 -2.26 -22.07
CA ASP A 295 8.63 -2.32 -22.18
C ASP A 295 9.32 -1.84 -20.91
N ARG A 296 8.81 -0.75 -20.31
CA ARG A 296 9.37 -0.18 -19.07
C ARG A 296 9.28 -1.20 -17.92
N TRP A 297 8.12 -1.80 -17.71
CA TRP A 297 7.92 -2.75 -16.60
C TRP A 297 8.65 -4.07 -16.83
N ASN A 298 8.73 -4.55 -18.07
CA ASN A 298 9.58 -5.70 -18.41
C ASN A 298 11.05 -5.44 -18.06
N ARG A 299 11.58 -4.25 -18.37
CA ARG A 299 12.96 -3.88 -18.00
C ARG A 299 13.16 -3.81 -16.49
N ILE A 300 12.18 -3.32 -15.73
CA ILE A 300 12.24 -3.30 -14.27
C ILE A 300 12.27 -4.74 -13.74
N TYR A 301 11.36 -5.60 -14.21
CA TYR A 301 11.31 -7.02 -13.88
C TYR A 301 12.66 -7.72 -14.11
N MET A 302 13.22 -7.59 -15.32
CA MET A 302 14.52 -8.19 -15.67
C MET A 302 15.69 -7.60 -14.86
N ARG A 303 15.62 -6.33 -14.46
CA ARG A 303 16.63 -5.70 -13.60
C ARG A 303 16.55 -6.26 -12.18
N THR A 304 15.36 -6.36 -11.60
CA THR A 304 15.14 -6.90 -10.26
C THR A 304 15.59 -8.36 -10.18
N LEU A 305 15.25 -9.17 -11.18
CA LEU A 305 15.72 -10.57 -11.27
C LEU A 305 17.26 -10.66 -11.31
N ARG A 306 17.91 -9.75 -12.05
CA ARG A 306 19.38 -9.68 -12.08
C ARG A 306 19.95 -9.30 -10.71
N GLN A 307 19.35 -8.33 -10.02
CA GLN A 307 19.78 -7.90 -8.68
C GLN A 307 19.69 -9.05 -7.66
N LEU A 308 18.60 -9.82 -7.67
CA LEU A 308 18.46 -11.03 -6.84
C LEU A 308 19.61 -12.01 -7.07
N ARG A 309 19.90 -12.32 -8.34
CA ARG A 309 21.01 -13.21 -8.71
C ARG A 309 22.37 -12.66 -8.29
N ASP A 310 22.60 -11.37 -8.49
CA ASP A 310 23.87 -10.73 -8.18
C ASP A 310 24.10 -10.70 -6.65
N LEU A 311 23.07 -10.48 -5.83
CA LEU A 311 23.16 -10.60 -4.38
C LEU A 311 23.68 -11.98 -3.94
N ARG A 312 23.15 -13.07 -4.50
CA ARG A 312 23.65 -14.43 -4.18
C ARG A 312 25.07 -14.72 -4.68
N ARG A 313 25.48 -14.07 -5.76
CA ARG A 313 26.85 -14.21 -6.29
C ARG A 313 27.88 -13.49 -5.41
N TYR A 314 27.51 -12.33 -4.87
CA TYR A 314 28.43 -11.48 -4.11
C TYR A 314 28.24 -11.57 -2.59
N SER A 315 27.21 -12.26 -2.08
CA SER A 315 27.02 -12.52 -0.65
C SER A 315 28.01 -13.52 -0.07
N VAL A 316 28.82 -14.18 -0.91
CA VAL A 316 30.05 -14.85 -0.47
C VAL A 316 31.11 -13.78 -0.22
N THR A 317 30.92 -12.98 0.83
CA THR A 317 32.01 -12.22 1.43
C THR A 317 32.96 -13.26 2.02
N ILE A 318 34.12 -13.45 1.39
CA ILE A 318 35.25 -14.15 2.02
C ILE A 318 35.64 -13.26 3.21
N ASN A 319 35.01 -13.48 4.36
CA ASN A 319 35.16 -12.65 5.55
C ASN A 319 36.51 -12.86 6.24
N ASN A 320 37.47 -13.49 5.54
CA ASN A 320 38.84 -13.70 5.97
C ASN A 320 39.77 -13.97 4.76
N PRO A 321 40.17 -12.94 3.98
CA PRO A 321 41.10 -13.13 2.87
C PRO A 321 42.51 -13.58 3.32
N ASN A 322 42.80 -13.56 4.63
CA ASN A 322 44.12 -13.83 5.19
C ASN A 322 44.37 -15.29 5.65
N GLN A 323 43.39 -16.20 5.54
CA GLN A 323 43.61 -17.60 5.89
C GLN A 323 42.84 -18.54 4.96
N VAL A 324 43.23 -18.57 3.69
CA VAL A 324 43.17 -19.85 2.96
C VAL A 324 44.57 -20.45 3.06
N ASN A 325 44.81 -21.24 4.10
CA ASN A 325 45.93 -22.17 4.14
C ASN A 325 45.69 -23.25 3.07
N VAL A 326 45.95 -22.93 1.79
CA VAL A 326 46.13 -23.93 0.71
C VAL A 326 47.51 -24.60 0.84
N ALA A 327 48.09 -24.62 2.04
CA ALA A 327 49.39 -25.19 2.32
C ALA A 327 49.33 -26.56 3.03
N ASN A 328 48.14 -27.10 3.33
CA ASN A 328 48.04 -28.32 4.13
C ASN A 328 47.57 -29.58 3.39
N ASP A 329 47.44 -29.54 2.05
CA ASP A 329 47.29 -30.76 1.26
C ASP A 329 48.20 -30.75 0.03
N GLY A 330 49.50 -30.90 0.30
CA GLY A 330 50.40 -31.80 -0.45
C GLY A 330 50.81 -31.46 -1.90
N GLY A 331 50.28 -30.43 -2.55
CA GLY A 331 50.63 -30.08 -3.93
C GLY A 331 51.89 -29.23 -4.05
N LYS A 332 53.07 -29.78 -3.74
CA LYS A 332 54.37 -29.12 -3.96
C LYS A 332 54.51 -28.79 -5.46
N GLN A 333 54.22 -27.56 -5.88
CA GLN A 333 54.52 -27.09 -7.23
C GLN A 333 56.04 -26.99 -7.38
N VAL A 334 56.63 -28.07 -7.89
CA VAL A 334 58.03 -28.11 -8.32
C VAL A 334 58.10 -27.40 -9.67
N ASN A 335 58.65 -26.19 -9.69
CA ASN A 335 59.06 -25.53 -10.93
C ASN A 335 60.21 -26.35 -11.54
N ILE A 336 59.88 -27.21 -12.51
CA ILE A 336 60.87 -27.86 -13.37
C ILE A 336 61.33 -26.79 -14.36
N SER A 337 62.32 -26.00 -13.96
CA SER A 337 63.12 -25.22 -14.91
C SER A 337 63.97 -26.21 -15.71
N ASN A 338 63.49 -26.60 -16.90
CA ASN A 338 64.30 -27.34 -17.86
C ASN A 338 65.50 -26.47 -18.27
N PRO A 339 66.75 -26.82 -17.91
CA PRO A 339 67.90 -26.17 -18.51
C PRO A 339 67.97 -26.68 -19.96
N ARG A 340 67.74 -25.78 -20.91
CA ARG A 340 68.06 -26.06 -22.32
C ARG A 340 69.58 -26.23 -22.42
N GLU A 341 70.00 -27.45 -22.72
CA GLU A 341 71.34 -27.75 -23.21
C GLU A 341 71.57 -26.96 -24.50
N ASN A 342 72.52 -26.03 -24.47
CA ASN A 342 73.07 -25.42 -25.67
C ASN A 342 74.18 -26.35 -26.18
N SER A 343 73.91 -27.02 -27.29
CA SER A 343 74.89 -27.66 -28.18
C SER A 343 75.18 -26.79 -29.38
#